data_AF-A0A2H4ZB23-F1
#
_entry.id   AF-A0A2H4ZB23-F1
#
_cell.length_a   1.000
_cell.length_b   1.000
_cell.length_c   1.000
_cell.angle_alpha   90.00
_cell.angle_beta   90.00
_cell.angle_gamma   90.00
#
_symmetry.space_group_name_H-M   'P 1'
#
loop_
_entity.id
_entity.type
_entity.pdbx_description
1 polymer ?
#
loop_
_entity_poly.entity_id
_entity_poly.type
_entity_poly.pdbx_seq_one_letter_code
_entity_poly.pdbx_strand_id
1 'polypeptide(L)'
;MNEVLVNKKLMKGESSSFKCFLHCLFAKYGWMDEEGGFLLHDIKATLEQAEVEIASLEYILYKCTALESVDRCERSYMFTECFWEKMSEQQPSEDQLFYSIE
;
A
#
# COMPACT_ATOMS: atom_id res chain seq x y z
N MET A 1 -4.53 5.86 -13.08
CA MET A 1 -4.38 5.47 -11.66
C MET A 1 -5.35 6.32 -10.84
N ASN A 2 -6.15 5.74 -9.92
CA ASN A 2 -7.12 6.49 -9.13
C ASN A 2 -6.38 7.41 -8.13
N GLU A 3 -6.79 8.69 -8.00
CA GLU A 3 -6.16 9.70 -7.14
C GLU A 3 -6.08 9.28 -5.66
N VAL A 4 -6.97 8.40 -5.20
CA VAL A 4 -6.94 7.85 -3.84
C VAL A 4 -5.69 7.00 -3.58
N LEU A 5 -5.15 6.34 -4.61
CA LEU A 5 -3.87 5.62 -4.53
C LEU A 5 -2.66 6.55 -4.74
N VAL A 6 -2.89 7.84 -5.01
CA VAL A 6 -1.83 8.82 -5.29
C VAL A 6 -1.65 9.78 -4.09
N ASN A 7 -2.69 10.04 -3.31
CA ASN A 7 -2.61 10.93 -2.14
C ASN A 7 -2.23 10.17 -0.85
N LYS A 8 -0.97 10.32 -0.43
CA LYS A 8 -0.32 9.73 0.77
C LYS A 8 -0.98 10.08 2.13
N LYS A 9 -1.93 11.03 2.20
CA LYS A 9 -2.52 11.48 3.48
C LYS A 9 -3.73 10.62 3.88
N LEU A 10 -3.46 9.44 4.42
CA LEU A 10 -4.45 8.69 5.21
C LEU A 10 -4.48 9.28 6.62
N MET A 11 -5.65 9.68 7.12
CA MET A 11 -5.79 10.11 8.51
C MET A 11 -6.09 8.88 9.37
N LYS A 12 -5.48 8.78 10.56
CA LYS A 12 -5.76 7.68 11.48
C LYS A 12 -7.22 7.74 11.92
N GLY A 13 -7.96 6.65 11.69
CA GLY A 13 -9.40 6.58 12.04
C GLY A 13 -10.33 6.99 10.90
N GLU A 14 -10.01 6.58 9.67
CA GLU A 14 -10.90 6.77 8.51
C GLU A 14 -12.29 6.17 8.72
N SER A 15 -13.27 6.73 8.01
CA SER A 15 -14.66 6.24 8.04
C SER A 15 -14.77 4.80 7.51
N SER A 16 -15.73 4.02 8.04
CA SER A 16 -16.02 2.66 7.54
C SER A 16 -16.27 2.65 6.02
N SER A 17 -16.98 3.66 5.48
CA SER A 17 -17.21 3.81 4.04
C SER A 17 -15.92 3.92 3.24
N PHE A 18 -14.93 4.66 3.74
CA PHE A 18 -13.63 4.80 3.08
C PHE A 18 -12.84 3.49 3.12
N LYS A 19 -12.82 2.81 4.28
CA LYS A 19 -12.17 1.50 4.42
C LYS A 19 -12.75 0.48 3.44
N CYS A 20 -14.08 0.46 3.27
CA CYS A 20 -14.73 -0.43 2.31
C CYS A 20 -14.55 0.03 0.86
N PHE A 21 -14.40 1.34 0.61
CA PHE A 21 -14.01 1.83 -0.70
C PHE A 21 -12.63 1.30 -1.11
N LEU A 22 -11.65 1.27 -0.21
CA LEU A 22 -10.33 0.67 -0.47
C LEU A 22 -10.45 -0.81 -0.82
N HIS A 23 -11.24 -1.57 -0.06
CA HIS A 23 -11.49 -2.97 -0.37
C HIS A 23 -12.09 -3.16 -1.78
N CYS A 24 -13.14 -2.40 -2.11
CA CYS A 24 -13.76 -2.41 -3.43
C CYS A 24 -12.75 -2.09 -4.54
N LEU A 25 -11.89 -1.10 -4.29
CA LEU A 25 -10.84 -0.71 -5.22
C LEU A 25 -9.85 -1.87 -5.45
N PHE A 26 -9.35 -2.48 -4.39
CA PHE A 26 -8.41 -3.62 -4.48
C PHE A 26 -9.03 -4.84 -5.15
N ALA A 27 -10.28 -5.16 -4.86
CA ALA A 27 -10.99 -6.23 -5.56
C ALA A 27 -11.11 -5.93 -7.06
N LYS A 28 -11.47 -4.69 -7.42
CA LYS A 28 -11.60 -4.28 -8.82
C LYS A 28 -10.29 -4.33 -9.60
N TYR A 29 -9.16 -4.06 -8.96
CA TYR A 29 -7.83 -4.14 -9.57
C TYR A 29 -7.20 -5.54 -9.47
N GLY A 30 -7.90 -6.53 -8.88
CA GLY A 30 -7.38 -7.88 -8.73
C GLY A 30 -6.27 -7.99 -7.68
N TRP A 31 -6.21 -7.08 -6.71
CA TRP A 31 -5.25 -7.11 -5.61
C TRP A 31 -5.78 -7.88 -4.41
N MET A 32 -7.10 -7.96 -4.29
CA MET A 32 -7.80 -8.78 -3.31
C MET A 32 -8.93 -9.57 -3.96
N ASP A 33 -9.35 -10.67 -3.35
CA ASP A 33 -10.65 -11.28 -3.62
C ASP A 33 -11.79 -10.56 -2.84
N GLU A 34 -13.05 -10.98 -3.04
CA GLU A 34 -14.23 -10.40 -2.39
C GLU A 34 -14.28 -10.61 -0.86
N GLU A 35 -13.49 -11.57 -0.34
CA GLU A 35 -13.38 -11.88 1.08
C GLU A 35 -12.20 -11.14 1.75
N GLY A 36 -11.38 -10.42 0.97
CA GLY A 36 -10.22 -9.68 1.46
C GLY A 36 -8.93 -10.51 1.54
N GLY A 37 -8.86 -11.63 0.81
CA GLY A 37 -7.62 -12.37 0.58
C GLY A 37 -6.73 -11.66 -0.44
N PHE A 38 -5.45 -11.45 -0.12
CA PHE A 38 -4.50 -10.78 -1.03
C PHE A 38 -4.05 -11.67 -2.19
N LEU A 39 -4.05 -11.12 -3.39
CA LEU A 39 -3.53 -11.74 -4.61
C LEU A 39 -2.12 -11.21 -4.88
N LEU A 40 -1.14 -11.69 -4.09
CA LEU A 40 0.23 -11.15 -4.07
C LEU A 40 0.91 -11.10 -5.44
N HIS A 41 0.67 -12.11 -6.29
CA HIS A 41 1.22 -12.16 -7.63
C HIS A 41 0.76 -10.97 -8.47
N ASP A 42 -0.53 -10.64 -8.41
CA ASP A 42 -1.15 -9.58 -9.21
C ASP A 42 -0.78 -8.19 -8.69
N ILE A 43 -0.67 -8.04 -7.36
CA ILE A 43 -0.15 -6.80 -6.74
C ILE A 43 1.28 -6.53 -7.22
N LYS A 44 2.16 -7.54 -7.14
CA LYS A 44 3.56 -7.42 -7.56
C LYS A 44 3.66 -7.05 -9.04
N ALA A 45 2.94 -7.77 -9.90
CA ALA A 45 2.93 -7.50 -11.34
C ALA A 45 2.44 -6.08 -11.66
N THR A 46 1.41 -5.59 -10.96
CA THR A 46 0.89 -4.23 -11.16
C THR A 46 1.90 -3.16 -10.75
N LEU A 47 2.60 -3.36 -9.63
CA LEU A 47 3.57 -2.39 -9.12
C LEU A 47 4.87 -2.37 -9.94
N GLU A 48 5.32 -3.53 -10.43
CA GLU A 48 6.46 -3.63 -11.35
C GLU A 48 6.17 -2.90 -12.67
N GLN A 49 4.94 -3.00 -13.20
CA GLN A 49 4.52 -2.24 -14.39
C GLN A 49 4.48 -0.73 -14.17
N ALA A 50 4.32 -0.28 -12.93
CA ALA A 50 4.29 1.13 -12.58
C ALA A 50 5.70 1.73 -12.37
N GLU A 51 6.77 1.00 -12.73
CA GLU A 51 8.18 1.41 -12.56
C GLU A 51 8.51 1.80 -11.12
N VAL A 52 7.82 1.18 -10.18
CA VAL A 52 8.05 1.41 -8.76
C VAL A 52 9.32 0.65 -8.37
N GLU A 53 10.48 1.30 -8.56
CA GLU A 53 11.79 0.81 -8.13
C GLU A 53 11.84 0.77 -6.60
N ILE A 54 11.47 -0.37 -6.02
CA ILE A 54 11.64 -0.61 -4.60
C ILE A 54 12.45 -1.88 -4.46
N ALA A 55 13.74 -1.73 -4.12
CA ALA A 55 14.62 -2.85 -3.77
C ALA A 55 14.04 -3.73 -2.65
N SER A 56 13.00 -3.26 -1.95
CA SER A 56 12.27 -3.99 -0.92
C SER A 56 10.76 -4.16 -1.18
N LEU A 57 10.25 -4.08 -2.42
CA LEU A 57 8.80 -4.25 -2.65
C LEU A 57 8.29 -5.57 -2.04
N GLU A 58 9.05 -6.65 -2.23
CA GLU A 58 8.75 -7.97 -1.67
C GLU A 58 8.68 -7.93 -0.14
N TYR A 59 9.59 -7.21 0.51
CA TYR A 59 9.60 -7.03 1.96
C TYR A 59 8.37 -6.25 2.44
N ILE A 60 7.99 -5.19 1.74
CA ILE A 60 6.80 -4.38 2.07
C ILE A 60 5.54 -5.23 1.95
N LEU A 61 5.36 -5.92 0.82
CA LEU A 61 4.19 -6.78 0.61
C LEU A 61 4.14 -7.89 1.66
N TYR A 62 5.26 -8.56 1.94
CA TYR A 62 5.33 -9.58 2.99
C TYR A 62 4.89 -9.03 4.35
N LYS A 63 5.39 -7.86 4.76
CA LYS A 63 5.05 -7.27 6.05
C LYS A 63 3.60 -6.80 6.13
N CYS A 64 3.12 -6.12 5.09
CA CYS A 64 1.82 -5.45 5.13
C CYS A 64 0.65 -6.38 4.85
N THR A 65 0.85 -7.50 4.17
CA THR A 65 -0.20 -8.51 3.97
C THR A 65 -0.30 -9.52 5.12
N ALA A 66 0.70 -9.60 6.00
CA ALA A 66 0.65 -10.36 7.24
C ALA A 66 -0.24 -9.71 8.32
N LEU A 67 -0.72 -8.49 8.09
CA LEU A 67 -1.67 -7.84 8.98
C LEU A 67 -3.05 -8.45 8.80
N GLU A 68 -3.50 -9.19 9.82
CA GLU A 68 -4.79 -9.86 9.79
C GLU A 68 -5.88 -9.03 10.48
N SER A 69 -7.02 -8.93 9.82
CA SER A 69 -8.29 -8.48 10.39
C SER A 69 -9.42 -9.35 9.85
N VAL A 70 -10.44 -9.65 10.66
CA VAL A 70 -11.63 -10.39 10.22
C VAL A 70 -12.51 -9.51 9.31
N ASP A 71 -12.44 -8.19 9.47
CA ASP A 71 -13.15 -7.26 8.60
C ASP A 71 -12.29 -6.94 7.36
N ARG A 72 -12.80 -7.28 6.18
CA ARG A 72 -12.11 -7.06 4.89
C ARG A 72 -11.84 -5.60 4.56
N CYS A 73 -12.73 -4.69 4.99
CA CYS A 73 -12.56 -3.26 4.81
C CYS A 73 -11.42 -2.76 5.71
N GLU A 74 -11.41 -3.18 6.98
CA GLU A 74 -10.34 -2.88 7.93
C GLU A 74 -9.00 -3.43 7.43
N ARG A 75 -8.97 -4.67 6.96
CA ARG A 75 -7.76 -5.30 6.41
C ARG A 75 -7.19 -4.50 5.23
N SER A 76 -8.07 -4.04 4.33
CA SER A 76 -7.68 -3.21 3.18
C SER A 76 -7.06 -1.89 3.64
N TYR A 77 -7.68 -1.24 4.63
CA TYR A 77 -7.17 -0.01 5.22
C TYR A 77 -5.81 -0.21 5.91
N MET A 78 -5.68 -1.23 6.76
CA MET A 78 -4.43 -1.57 7.45
C MET A 78 -3.28 -1.85 6.48
N PHE A 79 -3.55 -2.58 5.39
CA PHE A 79 -2.56 -2.78 4.33
C PHE A 79 -2.13 -1.46 3.70
N THR A 80 -3.08 -0.58 3.40
CA THR A 80 -2.79 0.71 2.78
C THR A 80 -1.95 1.58 3.71
N GLU A 81 -2.26 1.65 5.00
CA GLU A 81 -1.46 2.37 6.00
C GLU A 81 -0.03 1.81 6.08
N CYS A 82 0.11 0.49 6.24
CA CYS A 82 1.42 -0.15 6.32
C CYS A 82 2.25 0.05 5.06
N PHE A 83 1.63 -0.07 3.88
CA PHE A 83 2.31 0.10 2.60
C PHE A 83 2.92 1.50 2.50
N TRP A 84 2.14 2.56 2.79
CA TRP A 84 2.63 3.94 2.72
C TRP A 84 3.66 4.27 3.80
N GLU A 85 3.51 3.73 5.00
CA GLU A 85 4.51 3.87 6.07
C GLU A 85 5.86 3.31 5.62
N LYS A 86 5.88 2.06 5.12
CA LYS A 86 7.12 1.42 4.65
C LYS A 86 7.71 2.06 3.41
N MET A 87 6.87 2.49 2.48
CA MET A 87 7.32 3.28 1.33
C MET A 87 7.98 4.59 1.76
N SER A 88 7.51 5.23 2.83
CA SER A 88 8.11 6.45 3.35
C SER A 88 9.43 6.23 4.08
N GLU A 89 9.61 5.09 4.74
CA GLU A 89 10.89 4.69 5.38
C GLU A 89 12.01 4.46 4.35
N GLN A 90 11.65 4.15 3.11
CA GLN A 90 12.59 3.81 2.03
C GLN A 90 13.05 5.02 1.22
N GLN A 91 12.39 6.17 1.34
CA GLN A 91 12.85 7.40 0.71
C GLN A 91 14.05 7.93 1.51
N PRO A 92 15.21 8.21 0.89
CA PRO A 92 16.22 9.00 1.58
C PRO A 92 15.56 10.31 2.00
N SER A 93 15.76 10.71 3.25
CA SER A 93 15.27 12.02 3.71
C SER A 93 15.83 13.09 2.79
N GLU A 94 15.04 14.12 2.46
CA GLU A 94 15.54 15.27 1.68
C GLU A 94 16.82 15.86 2.30
N ASP A 95 17.01 15.70 3.61
CA ASP A 95 18.24 16.05 4.34
C ASP A 95 19.50 15.27 3.92
N GLN A 96 19.40 14.03 3.43
CA GLN A 96 20.56 13.23 3.00
C GLN A 96 21.05 13.58 1.59
N LEU A 97 20.19 14.19 0.76
CA LEU A 97 20.57 14.62 -0.58
C LEU A 97 21.52 15.83 -0.55
N PHE A 98 21.49 16.63 0.51
CA PHE A 98 22.37 17.79 0.69
C PHE A 98 23.79 17.45 1.16
N TYR A 99 24.02 16.29 1.78
CA TYR A 99 25.36 15.88 2.23
C TYR A 99 26.16 15.07 1.19
N SER A 100 25.57 14.83 0.01
CA SER A 100 26.21 14.05 -1.06
C SER A 100 26.91 14.91 -2.13
N ILE A 101 26.95 16.23 -1.92
CA ILE A 101 27.64 17.20 -2.80
C ILE A 101 28.83 17.78 -2.02
N GLU A 102 29.92 17.02 -1.97
CA GLU A 102 31.28 17.52 -1.71
C GLU A 102 32.27 16.86 -2.67
#